data_AF-A0A8S2UB14-F1
#
_entry.id   AF-A0A8S2UB14-F1
#
_cell.length_a   1.000
_cell.length_b   1.000
_cell.length_c   1.000
_cell.angle_alpha   90.00
_cell.angle_beta   90.00
_cell.angle_gamma   90.00
#
_symmetry.space_group_name_H-M   'P 1'
#
loop_
_entity.id
_entity.type
_entity.pdbx_description
1 polymer ?
#
loop_
_entity_poly.entity_id
_entity_poly.type
_entity_poly.pdbx_seq_one_letter_code
_entity_poly.pdbx_strand_id
1 'polypeptide(L)' 'SVTFSVAIGLDYSRRAVNIILENETRKGKVDTVKGQFGFIDFACEENKKIFFHNSEIESGIDLRAGDEVEFYAQYNLKSG' A
#
# COMPACT_ATOMS: atom_id res chain seq x y z
N SER A 1 -9.73 2.16 -5.56
CA SER A 1 -9.92 2.35 -7.01
C SER A 1 -9.10 1.32 -7.75
N VAL A 2 -9.42 1.01 -9.01
CA VAL A 2 -8.61 0.12 -9.85
C VAL A 2 -8.13 0.92 -11.03
N THR A 3 -6.83 0.98 -11.22
CA THR A 3 -6.22 1.63 -12.38
C THR A 3 -5.76 0.54 -13.33
N PHE A 4 -6.15 0.66 -14.60
CA PHE A 4 -5.76 -0.26 -15.66
C PHE A 4 -5.52 0.53 -16.94
N SER A 5 -4.73 -0.05 -17.84
CA SER A 5 -4.56 0.45 -19.21
C SER A 5 -5.32 -0.46 -20.18
N VAL A 6 -5.78 0.08 -21.31
CA VAL A 6 -6.44 -0.72 -22.35
C VAL A 6 -5.46 -1.02 -23.47
N ALA A 7 -5.20 -2.30 -23.71
CA ALA A 7 -4.45 -2.76 -24.87
C ALA A 7 -5.39 -3.30 -25.95
N ILE A 8 -4.97 -3.20 -27.21
CA ILE A 8 -5.68 -3.75 -28.37
C ILE A 8 -4.92 -4.99 -28.84
N GLY A 9 -5.58 -6.14 -28.83
CA GLY A 9 -5.03 -7.40 -29.35
C GLY A 9 -4.98 -7.45 -30.87
N LEU A 10 -4.27 -8.44 -31.43
CA LEU A 10 -4.18 -8.67 -32.88
C LEU A 10 -5.54 -9.04 -33.52
N ASP A 11 -6.46 -9.52 -32.70
CA ASP A 11 -7.87 -9.78 -33.02
C ASP A 11 -8.75 -8.52 -32.91
N TYR A 12 -8.15 -7.34 -32.72
CA TYR A 12 -8.81 -6.07 -32.41
C TYR A 12 -9.63 -6.09 -31.10
N SER A 13 -9.47 -7.11 -30.24
CA SER A 13 -10.12 -7.15 -28.94
C SER A 13 -9.49 -6.13 -27.99
N ARG A 14 -10.32 -5.41 -27.24
CA ARG A 14 -9.84 -4.53 -26.16
C ARG A 14 -9.72 -5.34 -24.89
N ARG A 15 -8.53 -5.34 -24.27
CA ARG A 15 -8.28 -6.03 -23.00
C ARG A 15 -7.71 -5.04 -21.99
N ALA A 16 -8.20 -5.11 -20.76
CA ALA A 16 -7.58 -4.40 -19.64
C ALA A 16 -6.25 -5.10 -19.31
N VAL A 17 -5.17 -4.33 -19.26
CA VAL A 17 -3.82 -4.75 -18.91
C VAL A 17 -3.27 -3.84 -17.82
N ASN A 18 -2.21 -4.27 -17.14
CA ASN A 18 -1.63 -3.53 -16.01
C ASN A 18 -2.70 -3.20 -14.96
N ILE A 19 -3.52 -4.20 -14.61
CA ILE A 19 -4.57 -4.06 -13.60
C ILE A 19 -3.87 -3.91 -12.26
N ILE A 20 -3.86 -2.69 -11.75
CA ILE A 20 -3.32 -2.34 -10.44
C ILE A 20 -4.51 -2.07 -9.53
N LEU A 21 -4.62 -2.85 -8.47
CA LEU A 21 -5.50 -2.56 -7.35
C LEU A 21 -4.86 -1.41 -6.57
N GLU A 22 -5.33 -0.18 -6.76
CA GLU A 22 -4.78 0.98 -6.04
C GLU A 22 -5.10 0.91 -4.53
N ASN A 23 -6.05 0.08 -4.14
CA ASN A 23 -6.57 0.02 -2.77
C ASN A 23 -6.74 -1.43 -2.30
N GLU A 24 -5.75 -2.30 -2.51
CA GLU A 24 -5.75 -3.55 -1.74
C GLU A 24 -5.51 -3.21 -0.28
N THR A 25 -6.55 -3.37 0.54
CA THR A 25 -6.42 -3.18 1.97
C THR A 25 -5.56 -4.30 2.54
N ARG A 26 -4.50 -3.90 3.21
CA ARG A 26 -3.44 -4.77 3.72
C ARG A 26 -3.37 -4.61 5.21
N LYS A 27 -3.13 -5.72 5.91
CA LYS A 27 -2.98 -5.74 7.37
C LYS A 27 -1.52 -5.88 7.75
N GLY A 28 -1.12 -5.18 8.78
CA GLY A 28 0.22 -5.24 9.32
C GLY A 28 0.24 -4.84 10.79
N LYS A 29 1.41 -4.93 11.38
CA LYS A 29 1.63 -4.55 12.77
C LYS A 29 2.62 -3.40 12.82
N VAL A 30 2.34 -2.40 13.64
CA VAL A 30 3.26 -1.28 13.82
C VAL A 30 4.51 -1.81 14.52
N ASP A 31 5.65 -1.71 13.84
CA ASP A 31 6.96 -2.11 14.37
C ASP A 31 7.52 -1.01 15.27
N THR A 32 7.60 0.20 14.75
CA THR A 32 8.19 1.34 15.46
C THR A 32 7.49 2.64 15.08
N VAL A 33 7.27 3.51 16.07
CA VAL A 33 6.79 4.89 15.89
C VAL A 33 7.79 5.85 16.53
N LYS A 34 8.24 6.86 15.80
CA LYS A 34 9.17 7.89 16.25
C LYS A 34 8.71 9.27 15.77
N GLY A 35 8.11 10.04 16.68
CA GLY A 35 7.60 11.37 16.38
C GLY A 35 6.45 11.29 15.38
N GLN A 36 6.62 11.89 14.20
CA GLN A 36 5.59 11.89 13.13
C GLN A 36 5.76 10.77 12.11
N PHE A 37 6.72 9.87 12.30
CA PHE A 37 7.06 8.81 11.35
C PHE A 37 7.00 7.43 12.00
N GLY A 38 6.73 6.40 11.20
CA GLY A 38 6.77 5.03 11.69
C GLY A 38 6.94 3.98 10.61
N PHE A 39 7.07 2.73 11.06
CA PHE A 39 7.17 1.55 10.22
C PHE A 39 6.11 0.51 10.61
N ILE A 40 5.53 -0.14 9.60
CA ILE A 40 4.61 -1.27 9.74
C ILE A 40 5.29 -2.50 9.18
N ASP A 41 5.34 -3.57 9.96
CA ASP A 41 5.71 -4.90 9.50
C ASP A 41 4.55 -5.49 8.70
N PHE A 42 4.82 -5.73 7.42
CA PHE A 42 3.81 -6.23 6.51
C PHE A 42 3.73 -7.77 6.59
N ALA A 43 2.63 -8.28 7.13
CA ALA A 43 2.49 -9.71 7.45
C ALA A 43 2.51 -10.65 6.23
N CYS A 44 2.25 -10.16 5.01
CA CYS A 44 2.25 -10.99 3.79
C CYS A 44 3.58 -11.03 3.03
N GLU A 45 4.56 -10.16 3.31
CA GLU A 45 5.89 -10.24 2.69
C GLU A 45 6.96 -10.19 3.79
N GLU A 46 7.57 -11.35 4.09
CA GLU A 46 8.66 -11.44 5.06
C GLU A 46 9.79 -10.46 4.72
N ASN A 47 10.19 -9.65 5.71
CA ASN A 47 11.21 -8.60 5.63
C ASN A 47 10.84 -7.32 4.88
N LYS A 48 9.56 -7.07 4.61
CA LYS A 48 9.11 -5.79 4.04
C LYS A 48 8.51 -4.88 5.11
N LYS A 49 9.18 -3.76 5.36
CA LYS A 49 8.68 -2.68 6.23
C LYS A 49 8.06 -1.58 5.38
N ILE A 50 6.85 -1.17 5.74
CA ILE A 50 6.15 -0.05 5.11
C ILE A 50 6.38 1.18 5.97
N PHE A 51 6.88 2.26 5.37
CA PHE A 51 7.03 3.55 6.01
C PHE A 51 5.72 4.32 5.92
N PHE A 52 5.35 5.02 6.99
CA PHE A 52 4.20 5.92 7.02
C PHE A 52 4.53 7.24 7.72
N HIS A 53 3.81 8.29 7.33
CA HIS A 53 3.80 9.58 8.04
C HIS A 53 2.49 9.76 8.81
N ASN A 54 2.52 10.49 9.93
CA ASN A 54 1.34 10.75 10.75
C ASN A 54 0.24 11.52 9.97
N SER A 55 0.60 12.26 8.91
CA SER A 55 -0.39 12.88 8.02
C SER A 55 -1.24 11.88 7.24
N GLU A 56 -0.79 10.63 7.11
CA GLU A 56 -1.53 9.56 6.43
C GLU A 56 -2.42 8.78 7.40
N ILE A 57 -2.34 9.07 8.69
CA ILE A 57 -3.18 8.48 9.74
C ILE A 57 -4.43 9.33 9.90
N GLU A 58 -5.57 8.68 10.12
CA GLU A 58 -6.82 9.38 10.44
C GLU A 58 -6.63 10.26 11.69
N SER A 59 -7.13 11.49 11.61
CA SER A 59 -6.91 12.49 12.66
C SER A 59 -7.47 12.02 14.01
N GLY A 60 -6.62 12.04 15.04
CA GLY A 60 -6.98 11.62 16.40
C GLY A 60 -6.62 10.17 16.74
N ILE A 61 -5.93 9.45 15.84
CA ILE A 61 -5.37 8.13 16.12
C ILE A 61 -3.87 8.27 16.43
N ASP A 62 -3.46 7.88 17.63
CA ASP A 62 -2.06 7.76 18.03
C ASP A 62 -1.62 6.30 17.93
N LEU A 63 -0.94 5.94 16.83
CA LEU A 63 -0.38 4.60 16.65
C LEU A 63 0.80 4.34 17.57
N ARG A 64 0.87 3.12 18.11
CA ARG A 64 1.98 2.63 18.95
C ARG A 64 2.56 1.34 18.39
N ALA A 65 3.84 1.10 18.69
CA ALA A 65 4.48 -0.17 18.40
C ALA A 65 3.69 -1.31 19.04
N GLY A 66 3.28 -2.28 18.24
CA GLY A 66 2.42 -3.37 18.66
C GLY A 66 1.00 -3.33 18.08
N ASP A 67 0.54 -2.17 17.61
CA ASP A 67 -0.84 -2.02 17.13
C ASP A 67 -1.04 -2.72 15.78
N GLU A 68 -2.19 -3.40 15.64
CA GLU A 68 -2.64 -3.92 14.35
C GLU A 68 -3.29 -2.81 13.54
N VAL A 69 -2.82 -2.63 12.32
CA VAL A 69 -3.28 -1.57 11.43
C VAL A 69 -3.66 -2.14 10.08
N GLU A 70 -4.68 -1.53 9.48
CA GLU A 70 -5.12 -1.81 8.14
C GLU A 70 -4.82 -0.58 7.28
N PHE A 71 -4.10 -0.78 6.17
CA PHE A 71 -3.56 0.30 5.34
C PHE A 71 -3.66 -0.04 3.85
N TYR A 72 -3.63 0.97 3.01
CA TYR A 72 -3.53 0.81 1.56
C TYR A 72 -2.07 0.96 1.15
N ALA A 73 -1.44 -0.15 0.72
CA ALA A 73 -0.05 -0.08 0.26
C ALA A 73 0.00 0.54 -1.14
N GLN A 74 0.49 1.77 -1.23
CA GLN A 74 0.75 2.39 -2.53
C GLN A 74 2.15 1.98 -3.02
N TYR A 75 2.20 0.99 -3.91
CA TYR A 75 3.45 0.61 -4.58
C TYR A 75 3.81 1.66 -5.61
N ASN A 76 4.61 2.66 -5.22
CA ASN A 76 5.30 3.50 -6.19
C ASN A 76 6.35 2.65 -6.90
N LEU A 77 5.95 2.00 -8.00
CA LEU A 77 6.87 1.48 -9.01
C LEU A 77 7.55 2.68 -9.67
N LYS A 78 8.49 3.32 -8.97
CA LYS A 78 9.44 4.21 -9.65
C LYS A 78 10.20 3.33 -10.62
N SER A 79 9.85 3.51 -11.88
CA SER A 79 10.55 3.04 -13.07
C SER A 79 12.05 3.21 -12.84
N GLY A 80 12.77 2.09 -12.73
CA GLY A 80 14.20 2.07 -13.01
C GLY A 80 14.44 2.23 -14.50
#